data_AF-A0A0V8GDD8-F1
#
_entry.id   AF-A0A0V8GDD8-F1
#
_cell.length_a   1.000
_cell.length_b   1.000
_cell.length_c   1.000
_cell.angle_alpha   90.00
_cell.angle_beta   90.00
_cell.angle_gamma   90.00
#
_symmetry.space_group_name_H-M   'P 1'
#
loop_
_entity.id
_entity.type
_entity.pdbx_description
1 polymer ?
#
loop_
_entity_poly.entity_id
_entity_poly.type
_entity_poly.pdbx_seq_one_letter_code
_entity_poly.pdbx_strand_id
1 'polypeptide(L)' 'MSSLLIVGILVPILFIAFLWFNIKGLRTMWRDYKRTGSIVALGFFIVGIIGIFTGVWTTLVVIIYYLLRPARG' A
#
# COMPACT_ATOMS: atom_id res chain seq x y z
N MET A 1 1.66 -22.08 16.58
CA MET A 1 3.00 -21.78 15.99
C MET A 1 2.95 -21.63 14.47
N SER A 2 2.23 -22.49 13.74
CA SER A 2 2.05 -22.40 12.27
C SER A 2 1.34 -21.12 11.79
N SER A 3 0.30 -20.65 12.49
CA SER A 3 -0.46 -19.46 12.09
C SER A 3 0.33 -18.15 12.15
N LEU A 4 1.16 -17.96 13.18
CA LEU A 4 2.01 -16.76 13.32
C LEU A 4 3.10 -16.69 12.24
N LEU A 5 3.66 -17.83 11.85
CA LEU A 5 4.62 -17.90 10.73
C LEU A 5 3.94 -17.62 9.38
N ILE A 6 2.74 -18.16 9.17
CA ILE A 6 1.95 -17.89 7.96
C ILE A 6 1.60 -16.40 7.88
N VAL A 7 1.09 -15.80 8.96
CA VAL A 7 0.75 -14.36 8.99
C VAL A 7 2.00 -13.49 8.84
N GLY A 8 3.10 -13.85 9.50
CA GLY A 8 4.37 -13.10 9.46
C GLY A 8 5.04 -13.07 8.08
N ILE A 9 4.76 -14.05 7.22
CA ILE A 9 5.30 -14.13 5.85
C ILE A 9 4.28 -13.66 4.81
N LEU A 10 3.01 -14.06 4.96
CA LEU A 10 1.96 -13.77 3.99
C LEU A 10 1.63 -12.28 3.94
N VAL A 11 1.57 -11.61 5.09
CA VAL A 11 1.28 -10.17 5.17
C VAL A 11 2.31 -9.33 4.40
N PRO A 12 3.64 -9.48 4.61
CA PRO A 12 4.62 -8.75 3.82
C PRO A 12 4.57 -9.08 2.33
N ILE A 13 4.32 -10.34 1.94
CA ILE A 13 4.16 -10.71 0.52
C ILE A 13 2.96 -9.99 -0.11
N LEU A 14 1.80 -10.03 0.55
CA LEU A 14 0.60 -9.35 0.09
C LEU A 14 0.79 -7.84 0.05
N PHE A 15 1.50 -7.27 1.01
CA PHE A 15 1.82 -5.85 1.03
C PHE A 15 2.74 -5.44 -0.13
N ILE A 16 3.78 -6.23 -0.42
CA ILE A 16 4.66 -6.01 -1.58
C ILE A 16 3.86 -6.14 -2.88
N ALA A 17 3.00 -7.15 -3.00
CA ALA A 17 2.13 -7.32 -4.17
C ALA A 17 1.19 -6.11 -4.35
N PHE A 18 0.55 -5.67 -3.25
CA PHE A 18 -0.29 -4.47 -3.23
C PHE A 18 0.47 -3.24 -3.73
N LEU A 19 1.68 -2.97 -3.21
CA LEU A 19 2.50 -1.85 -3.66
C LEU A 19 2.86 -1.96 -5.15
N TRP A 20 3.25 -3.15 -5.58
CA TRP A 20 3.62 -3.41 -6.97
C TRP A 20 2.46 -3.13 -7.95
N PHE A 21 1.27 -3.66 -7.66
CA PHE A 21 0.09 -3.44 -8.48
C PHE A 21 -0.30 -1.96 -8.53
N ASN A 22 -0.29 -1.28 -7.38
CA ASN A 22 -0.67 0.14 -7.33
C ASN A 22 0.36 1.05 -8.02
N ILE A 23 1.66 0.80 -7.87
CA ILE A 23 2.70 1.58 -8.58
C ILE A 23 2.59 1.38 -10.10
N LYS A 24 2.37 0.14 -10.57
CA LYS A 24 2.11 -0.12 -12.00
C LYS A 24 0.85 0.58 -12.50
N GLY A 25 -0.22 0.56 -11.70
CA GLY A 25 -1.47 1.26 -12.00
C GLY A 25 -1.25 2.77 -12.15
N LEU A 26 -0.60 3.39 -11.16
CA LEU A 26 -0.24 4.81 -11.17
C LEU A 26 0.60 5.18 -12.38
N ARG A 27 1.61 4.38 -12.73
CA ARG A 27 2.43 4.62 -13.93
C ARG A 27 1.59 4.63 -15.21
N THR A 28 0.62 3.71 -15.30
CA THR A 28 -0.29 3.64 -16.45
C THR A 28 -1.20 4.86 -16.50
N MET A 29 -1.84 5.22 -15.39
CA MET A 29 -2.72 6.38 -15.30
C MET A 29 -1.98 7.69 -15.61
N TRP A 30 -0.75 7.84 -15.12
CA TRP A 30 0.10 8.99 -15.44
C TRP A 30 0.43 9.08 -16.92
N ARG A 31 0.78 7.94 -17.54
CA ARG A 31 1.04 7.87 -18.98
C ARG A 31 -0.20 8.21 -19.80
N ASP A 32 -1.36 7.73 -19.38
CA ASP A 32 -2.63 7.99 -20.06
C ASP A 32 -3.05 9.45 -19.91
N TYR A 33 -2.86 10.04 -18.73
CA TYR A 33 -3.02 11.49 -18.52
C TYR A 33 -2.11 12.29 -19.46
N LYS A 34 -0.82 11.94 -19.54
CA LYS A 34 0.13 12.63 -20.42
C LYS A 34 -0.21 12.51 -21.91
N ARG A 35 -0.88 11.44 -22.33
CA ARG A 35 -1.31 11.22 -23.72
C ARG A 35 -2.63 11.88 -24.07
N THR A 36 -3.59 11.84 -23.16
CA THR A 36 -4.98 12.25 -23.43
C THR A 36 -5.36 13.60 -22.84
N GLY A 37 -4.61 14.10 -21.87
CA GLY A 37 -4.99 15.26 -21.06
C GLY A 37 -6.22 15.02 -20.18
N SER A 38 -6.67 13.76 -20.03
CA SER A 38 -7.91 13.43 -19.32
C SER A 38 -7.82 13.72 -17.82
N ILE A 39 -8.67 14.63 -17.34
CA ILE A 39 -8.81 14.97 -15.92
C ILE A 39 -9.19 13.73 -15.08
N VAL A 40 -9.95 12.80 -15.67
CA VAL A 40 -10.36 11.55 -14.99
C VAL A 40 -9.13 10.68 -14.66
N ALA A 41 -8.20 10.53 -15.62
CA ALA A 41 -6.97 9.78 -15.40
C ALA A 41 -6.08 10.43 -14.32
N LEU A 42 -6.04 11.77 -14.27
CA LEU A 42 -5.34 12.51 -13.23
C LEU A 42 -6.00 12.33 -11.86
N GLY A 43 -7.34 12.35 -11.79
CA GLY A 43 -8.10 12.12 -10.56
C GLY A 43 -7.81 10.75 -9.96
N PHE A 44 -7.88 9.70 -10.76
CA PHE A 44 -7.54 8.34 -10.30
C PHE A 44 -6.06 8.21 -9.89
N PHE A 45 -5.15 8.89 -10.59
CA PHE A 45 -3.74 8.93 -10.22
C PHE A 45 -3.54 9.54 -8.82
N ILE A 46 -4.17 10.68 -8.54
CA ILE A 46 -4.06 11.36 -7.23
C ILE A 46 -4.68 10.50 -6.13
N VAL A 47 -5.89 9.97 -6.34
CA VAL A 47 -6.56 9.08 -5.38
C VAL A 47 -5.71 7.84 -5.11
N GLY A 48 -5.08 7.27 -6.14
CA GLY A 48 -4.16 6.14 -6.01
C GLY A 48 -2.94 6.46 -5.14
N ILE A 49 -2.32 7.64 -5.32
CA ILE A 49 -1.19 8.07 -4.47
C ILE A 49 -1.62 8.19 -3.01
N ILE A 50 -2.76 8.85 -2.75
CA ILE A 50 -3.29 9.03 -1.39
C ILE A 50 -3.55 7.65 -0.76
N GLY A 51 -4.22 6.75 -1.49
CA GLY A 51 -4.52 5.41 -1.01
C GLY A 51 -3.26 4.59 -0.67
N ILE A 52 -2.22 4.64 -1.51
CA ILE A 52 -0.94 3.98 -1.22
C ILE A 52 -0.32 4.58 0.05
N PHE A 53 -0.25 5.91 0.14
CA PHE A 53 0.34 6.57 1.31
C PHE A 53 -0.39 6.20 2.60
N THR A 54 -1.73 6.25 2.59
CA THR A 54 -2.54 5.84 3.74
C THR A 54 -2.34 4.37 4.10
N GLY A 55 -2.26 3.48 3.11
CA GLY A 55 -2.01 2.05 3.34
C GLY A 55 -0.63 1.77 3.94
N VAL A 56 0.41 2.41 3.39
CA VAL A 56 1.79 2.32 3.91
C VAL A 56 1.88 2.88 5.33
N TRP A 57 1.33 4.07 5.55
CA TRP A 57 1.31 4.73 6.85
C TRP A 57 0.61 3.87 7.91
N THR A 58 -0.58 3.36 7.59
CA THR A 58 -1.35 2.50 8.51
C THR A 58 -0.57 1.24 8.86
N THR A 59 0.04 0.58 7.87
CA THR A 59 0.85 -0.62 8.08
C THR A 59 2.04 -0.31 9.00
N LEU A 60 2.71 0.81 8.79
CA LEU A 60 3.84 1.25 9.61
C LEU A 60 3.42 1.57 11.05
N VAL A 61 2.30 2.28 11.24
CA VAL A 61 1.72 2.55 12.57
C VAL A 61 1.36 1.25 13.28
N VAL A 62 0.77 0.28 12.58
CA VAL A 62 0.41 -1.03 13.15
C VAL A 62 1.66 -1.81 13.58
N ILE A 63 2.69 -1.85 12.74
CA ILE A 63 3.97 -2.50 13.07
C ILE A 63 4.59 -1.85 14.30
N ILE A 64 4.68 -0.52 14.33
CA ILE A 64 5.21 0.23 15.47
C ILE A 64 4.38 -0.03 16.73
N TYR A 65 3.05 0.00 16.62
CA TYR A 65 2.15 -0.29 17.73
C TYR A 65 2.42 -1.67 18.32
N TYR A 66 2.50 -2.72 17.50
CA TYR A 66 2.76 -4.07 18.01
C TYR A 66 4.20 -4.28 18.52
N LEU A 67 5.19 -3.58 17.97
CA LEU A 67 6.59 -3.66 18.43
C LEU A 67 6.84 -2.87 19.73
N LEU A 68 6.26 -1.68 19.85
CA LEU A 68 6.43 -0.78 21.00
C LEU A 68 5.37 -0.97 22.08
N ARG A 69 4.29 -1.72 21.81
CA ARG A 69 3.31 -2.06 22.84
C ARG A 69 4.06 -2.81 23.93
N PRO A 70 4.16 -2.23 25.15
CA PRO A 70 4.76 -2.95 26.25
C PRO A 70 3.95 -4.23 26.43
N ALA A 71 4.65 -5.36 26.52
CA ALA A 71 4.06 -6.64 26.88
C ALA A 71 3.40 -6.47 28.24
N ARG A 72 2.13 -6.06 28.27
CA ARG A 72 1.34 -6.06 29.49
C ARG A 72 1.05 -7.52 29.78
N GLY A 73 1.83 -8.05 30.74
CA GLY A 73 1.58 -9.21 31.61
C GLY A 73 0.77 -10.35 31.04
#